data_AF-A0AAJ0N306-F1
#
_entry.id   AF-A0AAJ0N306-F1
#
_cell.length_a   1.000
_cell.length_b   1.000
_cell.length_c   1.000
_cell.angle_alpha   90.00
_cell.angle_beta   90.00
_cell.angle_gamma   90.00
#
_symmetry.space_group_name_H-M   'P 1'
#
loop_
_entity.id
_entity.type
_entity.pdbx_description
1 polymer ?
#
loop_
_entity_poly.entity_id
_entity_poly.type
_entity_poly.pdbx_seq_one_letter_code
_entity_poly.pdbx_strand_id
1 'polypeptide(L)'
;FQFLVFDGKLMQILEPDFELAPHVAPAKRAAPLLPVATLLERARSASPGFVPESLAYHDAGDANARVEVYGRHDQHRLNTLGGVALDATTGQVLRVLAPATMSPGTAALRGLQALHFGNFGHAPVRWLYFLLGLGGAFLFYSGNLLWIETRRKRRLVDQPRRTHAMARLTVGVCLGSVAGISAVFIAARLLAPGQERDVYYAVFAAVLAWALIRPTARGAYEVLLACAVLTALIPLASCASASGVALPWQDATVLVVDLIALAVAWAYWQLARASKRRGLQGDPNSVWAWQARAIH
;
A
#
# COMPACT_ATOMS: atom_id res chain seq x y z
N PHE A 1 -21.17 -6.11 -20.58
CA PHE A 1 -21.23 -7.40 -19.85
C PHE A 1 -22.47 -7.48 -18.96
N GLN A 2 -22.60 -6.65 -17.92
CA GLN A 2 -23.80 -6.59 -17.05
C GLN A 2 -25.14 -6.47 -17.80
N PHE A 3 -25.26 -5.60 -18.80
CA PHE A 3 -26.50 -5.38 -19.54
C PHE A 3 -26.72 -6.36 -20.71
N LEU A 4 -25.67 -7.05 -21.13
CA LEU A 4 -25.67 -7.87 -22.34
C LEU A 4 -25.78 -9.38 -22.04
N VAL A 5 -25.36 -9.78 -20.84
CA VAL A 5 -25.36 -11.19 -20.39
C VAL A 5 -26.32 -11.40 -19.22
N PHE A 6 -26.54 -10.37 -18.40
CA PHE A 6 -27.31 -10.46 -17.16
C PHE A 6 -28.52 -9.51 -17.11
N ASP A 7 -28.89 -8.89 -18.24
CA ASP A 7 -30.03 -7.96 -18.35
C ASP A 7 -30.08 -6.89 -17.25
N GLY A 8 -28.91 -6.39 -16.83
CA GLY A 8 -28.80 -5.39 -15.76
C GLY A 8 -28.93 -5.93 -14.34
N LYS A 9 -29.33 -7.20 -14.15
CA LYS A 9 -29.56 -7.84 -12.84
C LYS A 9 -28.30 -8.35 -12.14
N LEU A 10 -27.12 -8.17 -12.75
CA LEU A 10 -25.85 -8.66 -12.22
C LEU A 10 -25.61 -8.22 -10.76
N MET A 11 -25.87 -6.94 -10.45
CA MET A 11 -25.68 -6.43 -9.08
C MET A 11 -26.69 -7.03 -8.10
N GLN A 12 -27.93 -7.30 -8.50
CA GLN A 12 -28.92 -7.95 -7.62
C GLN A 12 -28.55 -9.41 -7.31
N ILE A 13 -27.85 -10.07 -8.23
CA ILE A 13 -27.35 -11.45 -8.06
C ILE A 13 -26.10 -11.47 -7.15
N LEU A 14 -25.25 -10.45 -7.27
CA LEU A 14 -23.97 -10.38 -6.56
C LEU A 14 -24.02 -9.62 -5.22
N GLU A 15 -24.99 -8.74 -5.01
CA GLU A 15 -25.21 -8.02 -3.74
C GLU A 15 -25.20 -8.97 -2.54
N PRO A 16 -25.92 -10.11 -2.57
CA PRO A 16 -25.88 -11.08 -1.48
C PRO A 16 -24.49 -11.68 -1.26
N ASP A 17 -23.62 -11.73 -2.26
CA ASP A 17 -22.25 -12.26 -2.14
C ASP A 17 -21.24 -11.22 -1.64
N PHE A 18 -21.55 -9.92 -1.80
CA PHE A 18 -20.70 -8.80 -1.41
C PHE A 18 -21.09 -8.18 -0.07
N GLU A 19 -22.38 -8.03 0.22
CA GLU A 19 -22.90 -7.43 1.46
C GLU A 19 -23.43 -8.51 2.42
N LEU A 20 -23.09 -8.34 3.70
CA LEU A 20 -23.45 -9.29 4.74
C LEU A 20 -24.83 -8.97 5.32
N ALA A 21 -25.18 -7.70 5.41
CA ALA A 21 -26.51 -7.22 5.72
C ALA A 21 -27.22 -6.78 4.42
N PRO A 22 -28.49 -7.13 4.20
CA PRO A 22 -29.26 -6.49 3.14
C PRO A 22 -29.38 -4.99 3.45
N HIS A 23 -29.12 -4.13 2.46
CA HIS A 23 -29.30 -2.69 2.61
C HIS A 23 -30.78 -2.37 2.92
N VAL A 24 -31.03 -1.69 4.04
CA VAL A 24 -32.36 -1.24 4.44
C VAL A 24 -32.35 0.28 4.52
N ALA A 25 -33.34 0.93 3.90
CA ALA A 25 -33.46 2.37 3.98
C ALA A 25 -33.62 2.84 5.44
N PRO A 26 -33.03 3.99 5.82
CA PRO A 26 -33.14 4.52 7.18
C PRO A 26 -34.61 4.75 7.57
N ALA A 27 -35.01 4.33 8.76
CA ALA A 27 -36.36 4.58 9.29
C ALA A 27 -36.55 6.07 9.69
N LYS A 28 -35.46 6.84 9.77
CA LYS A 28 -35.40 8.22 10.28
C LYS A 28 -35.97 8.34 11.70
N ARG A 29 -35.81 7.29 12.50
CA ARG A 29 -36.29 7.23 13.88
C ARG A 29 -35.12 6.88 14.77
N ALA A 30 -34.81 7.78 15.70
CA ALA A 30 -33.73 7.56 16.64
C ALA A 30 -33.99 6.30 17.49
N ALA A 31 -32.98 5.42 17.58
CA ALA A 31 -33.01 4.24 18.43
C ALA A 31 -31.64 4.01 19.08
N PRO A 32 -31.58 3.58 20.35
CA PRO A 32 -30.32 3.30 21.01
C PRO A 32 -29.66 2.06 20.42
N LEU A 33 -28.35 2.14 20.22
CA LEU A 33 -27.52 1.00 19.81
C LEU A 33 -27.25 0.11 21.03
N LEU A 34 -27.20 -1.20 20.80
CA LEU A 34 -26.72 -2.12 21.82
C LEU A 34 -25.22 -1.91 22.10
N PRO A 35 -24.77 -2.20 23.33
CA PRO A 35 -23.35 -2.19 23.64
C PRO A 35 -22.55 -3.10 22.70
N VAL A 36 -21.38 -2.64 22.27
CA VAL A 36 -20.47 -3.39 21.38
C VAL A 36 -20.17 -4.78 21.93
N ALA A 37 -19.96 -4.90 23.24
CA ALA A 37 -19.70 -6.18 23.90
C ALA A 37 -20.84 -7.19 23.68
N THR A 38 -22.09 -6.76 23.83
CA THR A 38 -23.28 -7.60 23.62
C THR A 38 -23.42 -8.03 22.16
N LEU A 39 -23.13 -7.14 21.21
CA LEU A 39 -23.15 -7.46 19.78
C LEU A 39 -22.07 -8.49 19.43
N LEU A 40 -20.86 -8.33 19.98
CA LEU A 40 -19.76 -9.28 19.79
C LEU A 40 -20.06 -10.65 20.40
N GLU A 41 -20.65 -10.69 21.60
CA GLU A 41 -21.09 -11.95 22.22
C GLU A 41 -22.12 -12.66 21.33
N ARG A 42 -23.15 -11.95 20.87
CA ARG A 42 -24.16 -12.52 19.97
C ARG A 42 -23.56 -13.02 18.65
N ALA A 43 -22.60 -12.28 18.08
CA ALA A 43 -21.89 -12.73 16.89
C ALA A 43 -21.11 -14.02 17.12
N ARG A 44 -20.41 -14.15 18.26
CA ARG A 44 -19.67 -15.37 18.64
C ARG A 44 -20.61 -16.55 18.92
N SER A 45 -21.76 -16.30 19.54
CA SER A 45 -22.79 -17.32 19.77
C SER A 45 -23.42 -17.81 18.47
N ALA A 46 -23.62 -16.92 17.50
CA ALA A 46 -24.20 -17.25 16.20
C ALA A 46 -23.24 -18.04 15.29
N SER A 47 -21.92 -17.86 15.46
CA SER A 47 -20.90 -18.54 14.66
C SER A 47 -19.78 -19.09 15.56
N PRO A 48 -19.88 -20.36 16.02
CA PRO A 48 -18.85 -20.97 16.88
C PRO A 48 -17.47 -20.98 16.21
N GLY A 49 -16.44 -20.56 16.96
CA GLY A 49 -15.06 -20.46 16.44
C GLY A 49 -14.77 -19.24 15.57
N PHE A 50 -15.72 -18.30 15.46
CA PHE A 50 -15.52 -17.01 14.81
C PHE A 50 -14.75 -16.04 15.72
N VAL A 51 -13.69 -15.44 15.19
CA VAL A 51 -12.88 -14.40 15.84
C VAL A 51 -13.19 -13.06 15.17
N PRO A 52 -13.98 -12.17 15.82
CA PRO A 52 -14.27 -10.83 15.31
C PRO A 52 -13.00 -9.97 15.24
N GLU A 53 -12.83 -9.24 14.13
CA GLU A 53 -11.68 -8.34 13.91
C GLU A 53 -12.10 -6.89 13.66
N SER A 54 -13.29 -6.67 13.11
CA SER A 54 -13.82 -5.32 12.85
C SER A 54 -15.35 -5.31 12.90
N LEU A 55 -15.91 -4.14 13.21
CA LEU A 55 -17.34 -3.88 13.13
C LEU A 55 -17.56 -2.68 12.20
N ALA A 56 -18.50 -2.82 11.28
CA ALA A 56 -18.99 -1.74 10.45
C ALA A 56 -20.45 -1.45 10.83
N TYR A 57 -20.75 -0.18 11.14
CA TYR A 57 -22.11 0.27 11.43
C TYR A 57 -22.70 0.96 10.21
N HIS A 58 -23.93 0.59 9.87
CA HIS A 58 -24.77 1.28 8.90
C HIS A 58 -25.90 1.99 9.64
N ASP A 59 -26.13 3.26 9.29
CA ASP A 59 -27.20 4.10 9.84
C ASP A 59 -27.23 4.12 11.38
N ALA A 60 -26.05 4.26 11.98
CA ALA A 60 -25.86 4.26 13.43
C ALA A 60 -26.77 5.29 14.12
N GLY A 61 -27.56 4.83 15.10
CA GLY A 61 -28.52 5.65 15.83
C GLY A 61 -29.93 5.68 15.23
N ASP A 62 -30.18 4.98 14.12
CA ASP A 62 -31.51 4.77 13.56
C ASP A 62 -32.13 3.43 14.01
N ALA A 63 -33.46 3.32 13.96
CA ALA A 63 -34.19 2.08 14.25
C ALA A 63 -33.86 0.94 13.27
N ASN A 64 -33.42 1.26 12.05
CA ASN A 64 -32.93 0.29 11.07
C ASN A 64 -31.40 0.15 11.11
N ALA A 65 -30.72 0.63 12.15
CA ALA A 65 -29.27 0.49 12.26
C ALA A 65 -28.86 -0.98 12.14
N ARG A 66 -27.81 -1.23 11.35
CA ARG A 66 -27.24 -2.56 11.14
C ARG A 66 -25.78 -2.55 11.55
N VAL A 67 -25.31 -3.68 12.04
CA VAL A 67 -23.90 -3.88 12.34
C VAL A 67 -23.42 -5.15 11.64
N GLU A 68 -22.36 -5.01 10.87
CA GLU A 68 -21.65 -6.13 10.25
C GLU A 68 -20.39 -6.39 11.05
N VAL A 69 -20.32 -7.57 11.65
CA VAL A 69 -19.13 -8.03 12.37
C VAL A 69 -18.32 -8.89 11.41
N TYR A 70 -17.17 -8.39 10.96
CA TYR A 70 -16.23 -9.12 10.12
C TYR A 70 -15.13 -9.75 10.95
N GLY A 71 -14.67 -10.92 10.54
CA GLY A 71 -13.61 -11.62 11.22
C GLY A 71 -13.16 -12.86 10.49
N ARG A 72 -12.57 -13.78 11.23
CA ARG A 72 -12.01 -15.01 10.67
C ARG A 72 -12.43 -16.24 11.46
N HIS A 73 -12.51 -17.37 10.78
CA HIS A 73 -12.50 -18.69 11.38
C HIS A 73 -11.08 -19.23 11.38
N ASP A 74 -10.64 -19.75 12.52
CA ASP A 74 -9.35 -20.41 12.61
C ASP A 74 -9.43 -21.79 11.94
N GLN A 75 -8.98 -21.85 10.68
CA GLN A 75 -8.95 -23.08 9.90
C GLN A 75 -7.83 -23.08 8.88
N HIS A 76 -7.35 -24.28 8.53
CA HIS A 76 -6.23 -24.49 7.62
C HIS A 76 -6.68 -24.49 6.13
N ARG A 77 -7.66 -23.65 5.79
CA ARG A 77 -8.22 -23.51 4.43
C ARG A 77 -7.99 -22.11 3.89
N LEU A 78 -7.95 -21.96 2.57
CA LEU A 78 -7.69 -20.67 1.90
C LEU A 78 -8.71 -19.58 2.26
N ASN A 79 -9.97 -19.96 2.46
CA ASN A 79 -11.02 -19.03 2.85
C ASN A 79 -11.24 -19.10 4.36
N THR A 80 -10.73 -18.13 5.11
CA THR A 80 -10.98 -18.00 6.56
C THR A 80 -12.00 -16.93 6.89
N LEU A 81 -12.52 -16.20 5.88
CA LEU A 81 -13.41 -15.06 6.10
C LEU A 81 -14.73 -15.52 6.73
N GLY A 82 -15.08 -14.91 7.85
CA GLY A 82 -16.39 -15.03 8.46
C GLY A 82 -17.03 -13.66 8.62
N GLY A 83 -18.35 -13.63 8.70
CA GLY A 83 -19.06 -12.43 9.08
C GLY A 83 -20.40 -12.75 9.72
N VAL A 84 -20.86 -11.85 10.58
CA VAL A 84 -22.20 -11.91 11.16
C VAL A 84 -22.85 -10.54 11.03
N ALA A 85 -23.99 -10.48 10.35
CA ALA A 85 -24.83 -9.30 10.29
C ALA A 85 -25.88 -9.35 11.40
N LEU A 86 -25.96 -8.29 12.19
CA LEU A 86 -26.93 -8.13 13.27
C LEU A 86 -27.73 -6.83 13.07
N ASP A 87 -28.95 -6.81 13.57
CA ASP A 87 -29.64 -5.57 13.88
C ASP A 87 -28.93 -4.88 15.05
N ALA A 88 -28.51 -3.62 14.89
CA ALA A 88 -27.69 -2.95 15.89
C ALA A 88 -28.49 -2.49 17.13
N THR A 89 -29.82 -2.47 17.05
CA THR A 89 -30.73 -2.03 18.13
C THR A 89 -31.32 -3.21 18.90
N THR A 90 -31.71 -4.28 18.22
CA THR A 90 -32.30 -5.48 18.83
C THR A 90 -31.27 -6.57 19.07
N GLY A 91 -30.15 -6.55 18.34
CA GLY A 91 -29.12 -7.58 18.33
C GLY A 91 -29.59 -8.89 17.68
N GLN A 92 -30.68 -8.87 16.90
CA GLN A 92 -31.16 -10.03 16.16
C GLN A 92 -30.13 -10.40 15.08
N VAL A 93 -29.81 -11.69 14.98
CA VAL A 93 -28.93 -12.20 13.91
C VAL A 93 -29.71 -12.21 12.61
N LEU A 94 -29.24 -11.44 11.63
CA LEU A 94 -29.86 -11.33 10.31
C LEU A 94 -29.22 -12.34 9.35
N ARG A 95 -27.90 -12.48 9.40
CA ARG A 95 -27.16 -13.41 8.54
C ARG A 95 -25.85 -13.83 9.17
N VAL A 96 -25.49 -15.10 8.97
CA VAL A 96 -24.19 -15.64 9.32
C VAL A 96 -23.52 -16.11 8.04
N LEU A 97 -22.36 -15.54 7.74
CA LEU A 97 -21.49 -15.94 6.66
C LEU A 97 -20.34 -16.76 7.26
N ALA A 98 -20.40 -18.07 7.09
CA ALA A 98 -19.34 -18.98 7.50
C ALA A 98 -18.71 -19.62 6.25
N PRO A 99 -17.40 -19.93 6.22
CA PRO A 99 -16.77 -20.59 5.09
C PRO A 99 -17.47 -21.89 4.65
N ALA A 100 -18.12 -22.59 5.57
CA ALA A 100 -18.87 -23.83 5.30
C ALA A 100 -20.23 -23.61 4.61
N THR A 101 -20.83 -22.42 4.74
CA THR A 101 -22.16 -22.10 4.20
C THR A 101 -22.10 -21.23 2.95
N MET A 102 -20.89 -20.87 2.49
CA MET A 102 -20.70 -20.09 1.26
C MET A 102 -21.01 -20.91 0.01
N SER A 103 -21.58 -20.24 -1.01
CA SER A 103 -21.74 -20.84 -2.33
C SER A 103 -20.36 -21.19 -2.94
N PRO A 104 -20.26 -22.18 -3.84
CA PRO A 104 -19.01 -22.51 -4.52
C PRO A 104 -18.38 -21.32 -5.26
N GLY A 105 -19.19 -20.46 -5.87
CA GLY A 105 -18.72 -19.26 -6.58
C GLY A 105 -18.11 -18.24 -5.62
N THR A 106 -18.82 -17.95 -4.50
CA THR A 106 -18.34 -17.06 -3.45
C THR A 106 -17.07 -17.62 -2.81
N ALA A 107 -17.02 -18.92 -2.51
CA ALA A 107 -15.85 -19.58 -1.95
C ALA A 107 -14.62 -19.51 -2.89
N ALA A 108 -14.81 -19.69 -4.20
CA ALA A 108 -13.75 -19.56 -5.20
C ALA A 108 -13.24 -18.11 -5.28
N LEU A 109 -14.15 -17.13 -5.33
CA LEU A 109 -13.79 -15.71 -5.35
C LEU A 109 -13.03 -15.30 -4.08
N ARG A 110 -13.51 -15.69 -2.90
CA ARG A 110 -12.84 -15.39 -1.62
C ARG A 110 -11.49 -16.11 -1.52
N GLY A 111 -11.39 -17.35 -2.02
CA GLY A 111 -10.13 -18.07 -2.13
C GLY A 111 -9.13 -17.35 -3.05
N LEU A 112 -9.57 -16.86 -4.21
CA LEU A 112 -8.75 -16.07 -5.12
C LEU A 112 -8.32 -14.74 -4.48
N GLN A 113 -9.21 -14.07 -3.74
CA GLN A 113 -8.87 -12.87 -2.97
C GLN A 113 -7.79 -13.16 -1.93
N ALA A 114 -7.93 -14.25 -1.16
CA ALA A 114 -6.92 -14.65 -0.19
C ALA A 114 -5.56 -14.89 -0.85
N LEU A 115 -5.55 -15.60 -2.00
CA LEU A 115 -4.36 -15.84 -2.80
C LEU A 115 -3.74 -14.53 -3.34
N HIS A 116 -4.57 -13.63 -3.86
CA HIS A 116 -4.14 -12.36 -4.44
C HIS A 116 -3.48 -11.44 -3.40
N PHE A 117 -4.11 -11.31 -2.24
CA PHE A 117 -3.60 -10.48 -1.15
C PHE A 117 -2.57 -11.18 -0.26
N GLY A 118 -2.22 -12.45 -0.54
CA GLY A 118 -1.25 -13.20 0.25
C GLY A 118 -1.71 -13.45 1.69
N ASN A 119 -3.03 -13.47 1.94
CA ASN A 119 -3.59 -13.62 3.29
C ASN A 119 -3.79 -15.08 3.72
N PHE A 120 -2.99 -15.99 3.14
CA PHE A 120 -2.98 -17.42 3.45
C PHE A 120 -1.55 -17.79 3.87
N GLY A 121 -1.36 -18.47 5.00
CA GLY A 121 -0.02 -18.88 5.47
C GLY A 121 0.76 -17.83 6.27
N HIS A 122 0.09 -16.83 6.86
CA HIS A 122 0.63 -15.91 7.88
C HIS A 122 1.97 -15.23 7.48
N ALA A 123 2.94 -15.19 8.39
CA ALA A 123 4.19 -14.45 8.21
C ALA A 123 5.08 -14.97 7.06
N PRO A 124 5.29 -16.29 6.87
CA PRO A 124 6.12 -16.80 5.77
C PRO A 124 5.65 -16.35 4.39
N VAL A 125 4.34 -16.44 4.10
CA VAL A 125 3.80 -16.05 2.79
C VAL A 125 3.87 -14.54 2.59
N ARG A 126 3.63 -13.74 3.63
CA ARG A 126 3.80 -12.29 3.58
C ARG A 126 5.24 -11.90 3.26
N TRP A 127 6.23 -12.55 3.87
CA TRP A 127 7.64 -12.33 3.55
C TRP A 127 8.01 -12.78 2.14
N LEU A 128 7.50 -13.92 1.68
CA LEU A 128 7.70 -14.38 0.30
C LEU A 128 7.14 -13.38 -0.72
N TYR A 129 5.91 -12.89 -0.50
CA TYR A 129 5.28 -11.88 -1.35
C TYR A 129 6.04 -10.55 -1.32
N PHE A 130 6.51 -10.14 -0.15
CA PHE A 130 7.36 -8.96 -0.01
C PHE A 130 8.66 -9.09 -0.84
N LEU A 131 9.37 -10.21 -0.72
CA LEU A 131 10.59 -10.47 -1.48
C LEU A 131 10.33 -10.58 -2.99
N LEU A 132 9.24 -11.22 -3.39
CA LEU A 132 8.85 -11.33 -4.79
C LEU A 132 8.47 -9.96 -5.38
N GLY A 133 7.77 -9.13 -4.60
CA GLY A 133 7.45 -7.75 -4.96
C GLY A 133 8.71 -6.89 -5.12
N LEU A 134 9.66 -7.01 -4.19
CA LEU A 134 10.95 -6.33 -4.28
C LEU A 134 11.77 -6.82 -5.47
N GLY A 135 11.75 -8.13 -5.73
CA GLY A 135 12.37 -8.75 -6.90
C GLY A 135 11.77 -8.26 -8.22
N GLY A 136 10.44 -8.12 -8.29
CA GLY A 136 9.73 -7.55 -9.44
C GLY A 136 10.09 -6.08 -9.68
N ALA A 137 10.14 -5.27 -8.62
CA ALA A 137 10.58 -3.88 -8.70
C ALA A 137 12.05 -3.77 -9.18
N PHE A 138 12.93 -4.63 -8.65
CA PHE A 138 14.33 -4.69 -9.07
C PHE A 138 14.49 -5.14 -10.53
N LEU A 139 13.73 -6.15 -10.96
CA LEU A 139 13.74 -6.63 -12.35
C LEU A 139 13.27 -5.54 -13.31
N PHE A 140 12.21 -4.81 -12.97
CA PHE A 140 11.73 -3.69 -13.77
C PHE A 140 12.78 -2.57 -13.87
N TYR A 141 13.37 -2.18 -12.73
CA TYR A 141 14.40 -1.15 -12.70
C TYR A 141 15.64 -1.56 -13.50
N SER A 142 16.22 -2.74 -13.20
CA SER A 142 17.43 -3.25 -13.87
C SER A 142 17.21 -3.54 -15.35
N GLY A 143 16.06 -4.07 -15.75
CA GLY A 143 15.69 -4.29 -17.15
C GLY A 143 15.65 -2.99 -17.95
N ASN A 144 15.08 -1.93 -17.38
CA ASN A 144 15.08 -0.61 -18.00
C ASN A 144 16.50 -0.03 -18.11
N LEU A 145 17.34 -0.19 -17.09
CA LEU A 145 18.76 0.21 -17.17
C LEU A 145 19.51 -0.52 -18.28
N LEU A 146 19.33 -1.84 -18.40
CA LEU A 146 19.96 -2.63 -19.46
C LEU A 146 19.45 -2.20 -20.85
N TRP A 147 18.16 -1.94 -20.99
CA TRP A 147 17.56 -1.41 -22.21
C TRP A 147 18.16 -0.06 -22.62
N ILE A 148 18.42 0.83 -21.66
CA ILE A 148 19.07 2.13 -21.86
C ILE A 148 20.51 1.93 -22.34
N GLU A 149 21.26 1.07 -21.67
CA GLU A 149 22.68 0.84 -21.98
C GLU A 149 22.89 0.13 -23.33
N THR A 150 21.99 -0.77 -23.71
CA THR A 150 22.05 -1.45 -25.02
C THR A 150 21.68 -0.52 -26.18
N ARG A 151 20.85 0.49 -25.96
CA ARG A 151 20.44 1.47 -26.98
C ARG A 151 21.27 2.75 -27.01
N ARG A 152 22.24 2.89 -26.10
CA ARG A 152 23.16 4.02 -26.11
C ARG A 152 24.02 4.00 -27.38
N LYS A 153 24.21 5.15 -28.01
CA LYS A 153 25.13 5.29 -29.13
C LYS A 153 26.55 5.52 -28.59
N ARG A 154 27.35 4.46 -28.51
CA ARG A 154 28.69 4.46 -27.87
C ARG A 154 29.70 5.48 -28.42
N ARG A 155 29.47 6.01 -29.63
CA ARG A 155 30.35 6.98 -30.31
C ARG A 155 29.81 8.42 -30.29
N LEU A 156 28.70 8.68 -29.60
CA LEU A 156 28.10 10.01 -29.50
C LEU A 156 28.03 10.45 -28.04
N VAL A 157 28.48 11.67 -27.78
CA VAL A 157 28.37 12.30 -26.47
C VAL A 157 26.91 12.58 -26.14
N ASP A 158 26.16 13.09 -27.12
CA ASP A 158 24.72 13.35 -26.99
C ASP A 158 23.89 12.13 -27.35
N GLN A 159 23.18 11.62 -26.34
CA GLN A 159 22.32 10.47 -26.47
C GLN A 159 20.92 10.87 -26.96
N PRO A 160 20.19 9.97 -27.65
CA PRO A 160 18.84 10.27 -28.12
C PRO A 160 17.90 10.72 -27.00
N ARG A 161 17.03 11.71 -27.28
CA ARG A 161 16.05 12.23 -26.30
C ARG A 161 15.19 11.12 -25.70
N ARG A 162 14.81 10.11 -26.48
CA ARG A 162 14.07 8.92 -26.02
C ARG A 162 14.81 8.13 -24.93
N THR A 163 16.14 8.05 -25.02
CA THR A 163 16.98 7.34 -24.04
C THR A 163 17.05 8.13 -22.73
N HIS A 164 17.18 9.46 -22.81
CA HIS A 164 17.08 10.33 -21.65
C HIS A 164 15.69 10.29 -21.00
N ALA A 165 14.61 10.32 -21.81
CA ALA A 165 13.25 10.25 -21.32
C ALA A 165 12.99 8.94 -20.56
N MET A 166 13.39 7.79 -21.14
CA MET A 166 13.30 6.49 -20.49
C MET A 166 14.08 6.48 -19.17
N ALA A 167 15.32 6.94 -19.16
CA ALA A 167 16.15 7.00 -17.96
C ALA A 167 15.54 7.87 -16.85
N ARG A 168 15.01 9.05 -17.21
CA ARG A 168 14.34 9.96 -16.26
C ARG A 168 13.04 9.37 -15.71
N LEU A 169 12.23 8.71 -16.56
CA LEU A 169 11.02 8.02 -16.14
C LEU A 169 11.33 6.84 -15.22
N THR A 170 12.31 6.00 -15.55
CA THR A 170 12.70 4.86 -14.71
C THR A 170 13.16 5.32 -13.34
N VAL A 171 14.05 6.31 -13.27
CA VAL A 171 14.54 6.87 -12.00
C VAL A 171 13.39 7.54 -11.24
N GLY A 172 12.62 8.39 -11.91
CA GLY A 172 11.53 9.15 -11.30
C GLY A 172 10.40 8.28 -10.77
N VAL A 173 9.97 7.26 -11.51
CA VAL A 173 8.90 6.35 -11.06
C VAL A 173 9.41 5.42 -9.95
N CYS A 174 10.55 4.75 -10.15
CA CYS A 174 11.02 3.77 -9.16
C CYS A 174 11.45 4.43 -7.85
N LEU A 175 12.27 5.48 -7.91
CA LEU A 175 12.73 6.18 -6.71
C LEU A 175 11.68 7.16 -6.18
N GLY A 176 10.78 7.69 -7.03
CA GLY A 176 9.62 8.44 -6.58
C GLY A 176 8.69 7.62 -5.72
N SER A 177 8.45 6.34 -6.06
CA SER A 177 7.68 5.42 -5.22
C SER A 177 8.35 5.21 -3.85
N VAL A 178 9.67 5.04 -3.81
CA VAL A 178 10.45 4.92 -2.57
C VAL A 178 10.38 6.18 -1.71
N ALA A 179 10.54 7.35 -2.33
CA ALA A 179 10.42 8.65 -1.66
C ALA A 179 9.02 8.86 -1.09
N GLY A 180 7.97 8.53 -1.87
CA GLY A 180 6.58 8.58 -1.45
C GLY A 180 6.30 7.66 -0.25
N ILE A 181 6.78 6.41 -0.29
CA ILE A 181 6.65 5.48 0.85
C ILE A 181 7.34 6.07 2.09
N SER A 182 8.57 6.58 1.96
CA SER A 182 9.29 7.19 3.09
C SER A 182 8.53 8.40 3.66
N ALA A 183 7.93 9.21 2.80
CA ALA A 183 7.13 10.36 3.21
C ALA A 183 5.82 9.96 3.92
N VAL A 184 5.20 8.84 3.54
CA VAL A 184 4.03 8.29 4.25
C VAL A 184 4.39 7.90 5.69
N PHE A 185 5.54 7.28 5.92
CA PHE A 185 5.99 6.97 7.29
C PHE A 185 6.18 8.22 8.15
N ILE A 186 6.72 9.29 7.57
CA ILE A 186 6.86 10.59 8.25
C ILE A 186 5.48 11.19 8.52
N ALA A 187 4.60 11.22 7.51
CA ALA A 187 3.26 11.78 7.61
C ALA A 187 2.42 11.07 8.67
N ALA A 188 2.47 9.74 8.73
CA ALA A 188 1.74 8.94 9.72
C ALA A 188 2.16 9.27 11.17
N ARG A 189 3.32 9.88 11.38
CA ARG A 189 3.79 10.33 12.70
C ARG A 189 3.46 11.79 12.99
N LEU A 190 3.55 12.65 11.99
CA LEU A 190 3.47 14.11 12.18
C LEU A 190 2.09 14.72 11.86
N LEU A 191 1.29 14.04 11.04
CA LEU A 191 0.02 14.56 10.53
C LEU A 191 -1.18 13.81 11.14
N ALA A 192 -2.37 14.39 10.98
CA ALA A 192 -3.61 13.73 11.34
C ALA A 192 -3.88 12.53 10.41
N PRO A 193 -4.49 11.45 10.91
CA PRO A 193 -4.82 10.27 10.10
C PRO A 193 -5.68 10.64 8.88
N GLY A 194 -5.36 10.04 7.73
CA GLY A 194 -6.11 10.20 6.47
C GLY A 194 -5.44 11.09 5.43
N GLN A 195 -4.34 11.77 5.77
CA GLN A 195 -3.58 12.62 4.83
C GLN A 195 -2.45 11.87 4.10
N GLU A 196 -2.18 10.62 4.45
CA GLU A 196 -1.03 9.85 3.97
C GLU A 196 -1.07 9.63 2.46
N ARG A 197 -2.28 9.41 1.92
CA ARG A 197 -2.49 9.22 0.48
C ARG A 197 -2.07 10.46 -0.31
N ASP A 198 -2.46 11.64 0.16
CA ASP A 198 -2.19 12.90 -0.55
C ASP A 198 -0.70 13.23 -0.46
N VAL A 199 -0.07 12.97 0.69
CA VAL A 199 1.39 13.08 0.86
C VAL A 199 2.14 12.14 -0.09
N TYR A 200 1.71 10.88 -0.19
CA TYR A 200 2.32 9.92 -1.10
C TYR A 200 2.34 10.44 -2.54
N TYR A 201 1.16 10.82 -3.06
CA TYR A 201 1.05 11.26 -4.45
C TYR A 201 1.72 12.61 -4.69
N ALA A 202 1.70 13.52 -3.72
CA ALA A 202 2.39 14.80 -3.81
C ALA A 202 3.91 14.61 -3.92
N VAL A 203 4.51 13.81 -3.03
CA VAL A 203 5.96 13.53 -3.04
C VAL A 203 6.35 12.73 -4.27
N PHE A 204 5.58 11.71 -4.64
CA PHE A 204 5.79 10.94 -5.86
C PHE A 204 5.80 11.83 -7.11
N ALA A 205 4.77 12.67 -7.28
CA ALA A 205 4.65 13.56 -8.42
C ALA A 205 5.76 14.61 -8.45
N ALA A 206 6.13 15.16 -7.29
CA ALA A 206 7.24 16.11 -7.17
C ALA A 206 8.58 15.49 -7.58
N VAL A 207 8.89 14.28 -7.09
CA VAL A 207 10.13 13.56 -7.44
C VAL A 207 10.14 13.16 -8.91
N LEU A 208 9.00 12.71 -9.45
CA LEU A 208 8.87 12.37 -10.86
C LEU A 208 9.08 13.61 -11.75
N ALA A 209 8.42 14.73 -11.44
CA ALA A 209 8.60 15.98 -12.15
C ALA A 209 10.06 16.47 -12.07
N TRP A 210 10.67 16.38 -10.88
CA TRP A 210 12.08 16.73 -10.68
C TRP A 210 13.00 15.88 -11.57
N ALA A 211 12.80 14.56 -11.60
CA ALA A 211 13.56 13.64 -12.44
C ALA A 211 13.40 13.95 -13.94
N LEU A 212 12.21 14.37 -14.38
CA LEU A 212 11.93 14.71 -15.78
C LEU A 212 12.58 16.02 -16.23
N ILE A 213 12.64 17.03 -15.36
CA ILE A 213 13.17 18.36 -15.67
C ILE A 213 14.71 18.37 -15.60
N ARG A 214 15.31 17.64 -14.64
CA ARG A 214 16.75 17.69 -14.41
C ARG A 214 17.54 16.87 -15.44
N PRO A 215 18.83 17.21 -15.68
CA PRO A 215 19.73 16.38 -16.46
C PRO A 215 19.80 14.97 -15.86
N THR A 216 19.74 13.92 -16.69
CA THR A 216 19.49 12.54 -16.26
C THR A 216 20.43 12.08 -15.13
N ALA A 217 21.73 12.29 -15.29
CA ALA A 217 22.72 11.89 -14.31
C ALA A 217 22.62 12.66 -12.97
N ARG A 218 22.38 13.97 -13.06
CA ARG A 218 22.25 14.84 -11.88
C ARG A 218 20.92 14.59 -11.16
N GLY A 219 19.84 14.40 -11.92
CA GLY A 219 18.53 14.04 -11.41
C GLY A 219 18.57 12.71 -10.65
N ALA A 220 19.23 11.69 -11.21
CA ALA A 220 19.39 10.40 -10.51
C ALA A 220 20.13 10.52 -9.17
N TYR A 221 21.20 11.31 -9.12
CA TYR A 221 21.90 11.61 -7.86
C TYR A 221 21.00 12.35 -6.86
N GLU A 222 20.35 13.44 -7.30
CA GLU A 222 19.50 14.28 -6.45
C GLU A 222 18.30 13.50 -5.89
N VAL A 223 17.66 12.66 -6.71
CA VAL A 223 16.54 11.82 -6.27
C VAL A 223 16.99 10.73 -5.30
N LEU A 224 18.13 10.07 -5.53
CA LEU A 224 18.68 9.11 -4.56
C LEU A 224 19.01 9.78 -3.22
N LEU A 225 19.56 11.00 -3.27
CA LEU A 225 19.83 11.77 -2.06
C LEU A 225 18.53 12.16 -1.34
N ALA A 226 17.49 12.56 -2.10
CA ALA A 226 16.17 12.84 -1.53
C ALA A 226 15.57 11.59 -0.84
N CYS A 227 15.67 10.41 -1.46
CA CYS A 227 15.29 9.15 -0.81
C CYS A 227 16.09 8.93 0.49
N ALA A 228 17.42 9.08 0.45
CA ALA A 228 18.25 8.92 1.65
C ALA A 228 17.85 9.87 2.79
N VAL A 229 17.62 11.14 2.48
CA VAL A 229 17.20 12.14 3.46
C VAL A 229 15.81 11.83 4.00
N LEU A 230 14.82 11.57 3.13
CA LEU A 230 13.46 11.23 3.57
C LEU A 230 13.45 9.97 4.45
N THR A 231 14.15 8.91 4.06
CA THR A 231 14.22 7.70 4.87
C THR A 231 14.96 7.95 6.20
N ALA A 232 16.00 8.79 6.23
CA ALA A 232 16.70 9.17 7.46
C ALA A 232 15.88 10.08 8.39
N LEU A 233 14.84 10.76 7.88
CA LEU A 233 13.92 11.56 8.67
C LEU A 233 12.87 10.71 9.41
N ILE A 234 12.69 9.43 9.05
CA ILE A 234 11.70 8.55 9.69
C ILE A 234 11.94 8.42 11.21
N PRO A 235 13.15 8.09 11.71
CA PRO A 235 13.41 8.04 13.15
C PRO A 235 13.22 9.39 13.86
N LEU A 236 13.53 10.49 13.17
CA LEU A 236 13.33 11.83 13.73
C LEU A 236 11.84 12.16 13.84
N ALA A 237 11.03 11.72 12.88
CA ALA A 237 9.57 11.82 12.95
C ALA A 237 8.99 10.91 14.04
N SER A 238 9.56 9.73 14.26
CA SER A 238 9.19 8.85 15.37
C SER A 238 9.40 9.54 16.74
N CYS A 239 10.45 10.36 16.88
CA CYS A 239 10.70 11.13 18.10
C CYS A 239 9.71 12.29 18.33
N ALA A 240 9.11 12.85 17.27
CA ALA A 240 8.31 14.08 17.32
C ALA A 240 6.81 13.84 17.02
N SER A 241 6.28 12.67 17.42
CA SER A 241 4.90 12.24 17.15
C SER A 241 3.85 13.30 17.49
N ALA A 242 2.77 13.37 16.72
CA ALA A 242 1.62 14.27 16.94
C ALA A 242 0.98 14.11 18.35
N SER A 243 1.21 12.99 19.01
CA SER A 243 0.80 12.66 20.38
C SER A 243 1.81 13.05 21.48
N GLY A 244 2.96 13.63 21.13
CA GLY A 244 4.05 14.02 22.04
C GLY A 244 5.40 13.40 21.68
N VAL A 245 6.43 13.71 22.47
CA VAL A 245 7.77 13.14 22.30
C VAL A 245 7.77 11.68 22.74
N ALA A 246 7.91 10.77 21.79
CA ALA A 246 8.06 9.34 22.05
C ALA A 246 9.53 8.95 21.90
N LEU A 247 10.11 8.28 22.90
CA LEU A 247 11.50 7.84 22.80
C LEU A 247 11.57 6.52 22.01
N PRO A 248 12.47 6.37 21.02
CA PRO A 248 12.51 5.20 20.14
C PRO A 248 12.62 3.86 20.86
N TRP A 249 13.26 3.84 22.03
CA TRP A 249 13.48 2.63 22.84
C TRP A 249 12.30 2.22 23.72
N GLN A 250 11.18 2.95 23.69
CA GLN A 250 9.97 2.59 24.43
C GLN A 250 9.19 1.45 23.77
N ASP A 251 9.35 1.28 22.45
CA ASP A 251 8.71 0.21 21.69
C ASP A 251 9.76 -0.48 20.80
N ALA A 252 10.00 -1.76 21.06
CA ALA A 252 10.96 -2.56 20.31
C ALA A 252 10.65 -2.59 18.81
N THR A 253 9.38 -2.52 18.43
CA THR A 253 8.93 -2.50 17.03
C THR A 253 9.35 -1.21 16.35
N VAL A 254 9.13 -0.07 17.01
CA VAL A 254 9.54 1.25 16.49
C VAL A 254 11.06 1.33 16.37
N LEU A 255 11.79 0.84 17.36
CA LEU A 255 13.25 0.78 17.31
C LEU A 255 13.76 -0.04 16.13
N VAL A 256 13.19 -1.23 15.87
CA VAL A 256 13.59 -2.06 14.73
C VAL A 256 13.31 -1.36 13.40
N VAL A 257 12.14 -0.72 13.27
CA VAL A 257 11.80 0.06 12.07
C VAL A 257 12.78 1.21 11.86
N ASP A 258 13.12 1.95 12.92
CA ASP A 258 14.06 3.08 12.85
C ASP A 258 15.47 2.62 12.46
N LEU A 259 15.95 1.49 13.01
CA LEU A 259 17.24 0.90 12.65
C LEU A 259 17.29 0.45 11.18
N ILE A 260 16.22 -0.18 10.69
CA ILE A 260 16.09 -0.57 9.28
C ILE A 260 16.06 0.68 8.40
N ALA A 261 15.31 1.71 8.78
CA ALA A 261 15.25 2.97 8.04
C ALA A 261 16.63 3.63 7.93
N LEU A 262 17.42 3.66 9.01
CA LEU A 262 18.79 4.19 8.99
C LEU A 262 19.71 3.36 8.09
N ALA A 263 19.62 2.03 8.13
CA ALA A 263 20.41 1.15 7.26
C ALA A 263 20.06 1.37 5.77
N VAL A 264 18.77 1.49 5.45
CA VAL A 264 18.28 1.76 4.09
C VAL A 264 18.66 3.16 3.62
N ALA A 265 18.55 4.18 4.49
CA ALA A 265 18.98 5.53 4.20
C ALA A 265 20.48 5.59 3.88
N TRP A 266 21.30 4.88 4.65
CA TRP A 266 22.73 4.73 4.37
C TRP A 266 22.99 4.06 3.02
N ALA A 267 22.26 2.99 2.69
CA ALA A 267 22.36 2.34 1.39
C ALA A 267 22.00 3.31 0.23
N TYR A 268 20.93 4.09 0.35
CA TYR A 268 20.58 5.11 -0.65
C TYR A 268 21.65 6.20 -0.78
N TRP A 269 22.24 6.63 0.34
CA TRP A 269 23.33 7.59 0.32
C TRP A 269 24.58 7.04 -0.40
N GLN A 270 24.93 5.78 -0.16
CA GLN A 270 26.03 5.10 -0.84
C GLN A 270 25.76 4.95 -2.34
N LEU A 271 24.52 4.62 -2.73
CA LEU A 271 24.09 4.60 -4.13
C LEU A 271 24.15 5.99 -4.77
N ALA A 272 23.78 7.05 -4.04
CA ALA A 272 23.89 8.42 -4.50
C ALA A 272 25.37 8.79 -4.76
N ARG A 273 26.28 8.44 -3.83
CA ARG A 273 27.72 8.64 -4.01
C ARG A 273 28.28 7.87 -5.21
N ALA A 274 27.86 6.62 -5.38
CA ALA A 274 28.25 5.79 -6.52
C ALA A 274 27.74 6.39 -7.84
N SER A 275 26.49 6.88 -7.86
CA SER A 275 25.89 7.57 -9.02
C SER A 275 26.65 8.85 -9.37
N LYS A 276 26.99 9.68 -8.38
CA LYS A 276 27.82 10.88 -8.57
C LYS A 276 29.20 10.54 -9.11
N ARG A 277 29.87 9.54 -8.52
CA ARG A 277 31.20 9.09 -8.98
C ARG A 277 31.15 8.57 -10.42
N ARG A 278 30.12 7.78 -10.77
CA ARG A 278 29.89 7.30 -12.14
C ARG A 278 29.62 8.46 -13.10
N GLY A 279 28.90 9.49 -12.67
CA GLY A 279 28.66 10.68 -13.49
C GLY A 279 29.93 11.47 -13.78
N LEU A 280 30.85 11.55 -12.82
CA LEU A 280 32.10 12.31 -12.97
C LEU A 280 33.23 11.53 -13.66
N GLN A 281 33.33 10.22 -13.42
CA GLN A 281 34.46 9.38 -13.84
C GLN A 281 34.08 8.34 -14.91
N GLY A 282 32.80 8.22 -15.24
CA GLY A 282 32.29 7.21 -16.17
C GLY A 282 32.53 7.58 -17.63
N ASP A 283 32.06 6.69 -18.51
CA ASP A 283 32.08 6.89 -19.96
C ASP A 283 31.36 8.21 -20.33
N PRO A 284 32.05 9.19 -20.95
CA PRO A 284 31.47 10.48 -21.32
C PRO A 284 30.34 10.36 -22.34
N ASN A 285 30.26 9.24 -23.08
CA ASN A 285 29.19 8.95 -24.02
C ASN A 285 27.98 8.27 -23.34
N SER A 286 27.96 8.17 -22.00
CA SER A 286 26.84 7.62 -21.25
C SER A 286 25.79 8.68 -20.94
N VAL A 287 24.51 8.27 -20.96
CA VAL A 287 23.37 9.07 -20.47
C VAL A 287 23.55 9.49 -19.01
N TRP A 288 24.37 8.73 -18.27
CA TRP A 288 24.67 8.94 -16.86
C TRP A 288 25.91 9.82 -16.62
N ALA A 289 26.55 10.35 -17.66
CA ALA A 289 27.69 11.26 -17.51
C ALA A 289 27.24 12.67 -17.09
N TRP A 290 28.02 13.33 -16.23
CA TRP A 290 27.89 14.75 -15.95
C TRP A 290 28.62 15.50 -17.07
N GLN A 291 27.90 15.79 -18.15
CA GLN A 291 28.44 16.63 -19.21
C GLN A 291 28.82 17.99 -18.60
N ALA A 292 30.09 18.39 -18.72
CA ALA A 292 30.48 19.78 -18.52
C ALA A 292 29.67 20.58 -19.53
N ARG A 293 28.86 21.54 -19.07
CA ARG A 293 28.21 22.50 -19.98
C ARG A 293 29.32 23.07 -20.86
N ALA A 294 29.27 22.79 -22.16
CA ALA A 294 29.97 23.61 -23.13
C ALA A 294 29.42 25.03 -22.92
N ILE A 295 30.27 25.88 -22.34
CA ILE A 295 30.02 27.31 -22.28
C ILE A 295 30.08 27.75 -23.75
N HIS A 296 28.91 27.97 -24.35
CA HIS A 296 28.78 28.70 -25.60
C HIS A 296 28.56 30.16 -25.27
#